data_AF-A0A7S2QZ32-F1
#
_entry.id   AF-A0A7S2QZ32-F1
#
_cell.length_a   1.000
_cell.length_b   1.000
_cell.length_c   1.000
_cell.angle_alpha   90.00
_cell.angle_beta   90.00
_cell.angle_gamma   90.00
#
_symmetry.space_group_name_H-M   'P 1'
#
loop_
_entity.id
_entity.type
_entity.pdbx_description
1 polymer ?
#
loop_
_entity_poly.entity_id
_entity_poly.type
_entity_poly.pdbx_seq_one_letter_code
_entity_poly.pdbx_strand_id
1 'polypeptide(L)'
;AEFMATLGGSNTLAPYFEDGVAFYHSGLASDEREMVEESFRRGVVRVLCCTTSLATGVNLPARRVIIRDLTKGMVDLTARDIQQMTGRAGRAGLDTSGSAVVFCPSVAKFDS
;
A
#
# COMPACT_ATOMS: atom_id res chain seq x y z
N ALA A 1 4.08 16.85 17.66
CA ALA A 1 2.92 17.47 18.34
C ALA A 1 1.94 18.09 17.34
N GLU A 2 2.40 18.92 16.39
CA GLU A 2 1.54 19.59 15.40
C GLU A 2 0.88 18.64 14.37
N PHE A 3 1.56 17.57 13.97
CA PHE A 3 1.08 16.63 12.95
C PHE A 3 -0.14 15.80 13.39
N MET A 4 -0.32 15.59 14.70
CA MET A 4 -1.42 14.80 15.27
C MET A 4 -2.67 15.65 15.52
N ALA A 5 -2.54 16.98 15.55
CA ALA A 5 -3.63 17.89 15.87
C ALA A 5 -4.56 18.18 14.67
N THR A 6 -4.13 17.84 13.45
CA THR A 6 -4.92 18.04 12.21
C THR A 6 -5.94 16.93 11.95
N LEU A 7 -6.01 15.91 12.81
CA LEU A 7 -6.92 14.78 12.68
C LEU A 7 -8.34 15.16 13.09
N GLY A 8 -9.05 15.84 12.19
CA GLY A 8 -10.52 15.90 12.21
C GLY A 8 -11.09 14.60 11.65
N GLY A 9 -11.73 13.80 12.49
CA GLY A 9 -12.22 12.45 12.15
C GLY A 9 -11.49 11.36 12.92
N SER A 10 -12.12 10.19 13.09
CA SER A 10 -11.71 9.14 14.04
C SER A 10 -10.20 8.90 14.09
N ASN A 11 -9.60 9.00 15.28
CA ASN A 11 -8.16 8.97 15.57
C ASN A 11 -7.48 7.60 15.32
N THR A 12 -7.93 6.86 14.31
CA THR A 12 -7.54 5.47 14.03
C THR A 12 -6.18 5.36 13.36
N LEU A 13 -5.74 6.38 12.61
CA LEU A 13 -4.45 6.39 11.93
C LEU A 13 -3.28 6.85 12.82
N ALA A 14 -3.53 7.78 13.75
CA ALA A 14 -2.53 8.35 14.66
C ALA A 14 -1.56 7.32 15.28
N PRO A 15 -2.04 6.26 15.95
CA PRO A 15 -1.14 5.34 16.64
C PRO A 15 -0.16 4.64 15.67
N TYR A 16 -0.55 4.41 14.42
CA TYR A 16 0.32 3.74 13.44
C TYR A 16 1.39 4.67 12.88
N PHE A 17 1.09 5.97 12.77
CA PHE A 17 2.02 6.96 12.24
C PHE A 17 3.25 7.13 13.12
N GLU A 18 3.12 6.98 14.44
CA GLU A 18 4.25 7.01 15.38
C GLU A 18 5.28 5.91 15.09
N ASP A 19 4.81 4.75 14.60
CA ASP A 19 5.66 3.63 14.19
C ASP A 19 6.15 3.73 12.72
N GLY A 20 5.66 4.73 11.98
CA GLY A 20 5.91 4.89 10.54
C GLY A 20 5.15 3.89 9.68
N VAL A 21 3.98 3.44 10.16
CA VAL A 21 3.07 2.53 9.46
C VAL A 21 1.74 3.25 9.20
N ALA A 22 1.06 2.91 8.10
CA ALA A 22 -0.31 3.34 7.88
C ALA A 22 -1.08 2.31 7.05
N PHE A 23 -2.39 2.49 6.94
CA PHE A 23 -3.23 1.71 6.04
C PHE A 23 -3.97 2.62 5.04
N TYR A 24 -4.35 2.07 3.89
CA TYR A 24 -5.07 2.76 2.83
C TYR A 24 -6.16 1.88 2.23
N HIS A 25 -7.42 2.33 2.31
CA HIS A 25 -8.56 1.71 1.63
C HIS A 25 -9.65 2.77 1.34
N SER A 26 -10.66 2.39 0.55
CA SER A 26 -11.74 3.28 0.12
C SER A 26 -12.70 3.74 1.24
N GLY A 27 -12.54 3.20 2.45
CA GLY A 27 -13.36 3.57 3.61
C GLY A 27 -12.78 4.72 4.43
N LEU A 28 -11.53 5.14 4.15
CA LEU A 28 -10.94 6.34 4.71
C LEU A 28 -11.58 7.59 4.09
N ALA A 29 -11.74 8.64 4.90
CA ALA A 29 -12.14 9.95 4.43
C ALA A 29 -11.15 10.48 3.37
N SER A 30 -11.59 11.43 2.55
CA SER A 30 -10.72 11.99 1.49
C SER A 30 -9.44 12.59 2.08
N ASP A 31 -9.59 13.37 3.15
CA ASP A 31 -8.49 14.07 3.81
C ASP A 31 -7.51 13.08 4.47
N GLU A 32 -8.03 11.97 5.04
CA GLU A 32 -7.20 10.90 5.58
C GLU A 32 -6.37 10.21 4.48
N ARG A 33 -6.97 9.94 3.32
CA ARG A 33 -6.26 9.36 2.18
C ARG A 33 -5.16 10.28 1.66
N GLU A 34 -5.44 11.57 1.51
CA GLU A 34 -4.46 12.57 1.07
C GLU A 34 -3.28 12.65 2.06
N MET A 35 -3.57 12.71 3.35
CA MET A 35 -2.56 12.73 4.42
C MET A 35 -1.67 11.48 4.39
N VAL A 36 -2.24 10.28 4.25
CA VAL A 36 -1.49 9.02 4.16
C VAL A 36 -0.58 9.00 2.93
N GLU A 37 -1.11 9.41 1.77
CA GLU A 37 -0.33 9.46 0.53
C GLU A 37 0.85 10.43 0.64
N GLU A 38 0.62 11.64 1.15
CA GLU A 38 1.68 12.64 1.32
C GLU A 38 2.74 12.17 2.33
N SER A 39 2.30 11.55 3.43
CA SER A 39 3.19 11.01 4.45
C SER A 39 4.05 9.87 3.93
N PHE A 40 3.51 9.04 3.04
CA PHE A 40 4.26 7.98 2.37
C PHE A 40 5.26 8.55 1.36
N ARG A 41 4.85 9.53 0.54
CA ARG A 41 5.76 10.23 -0.42
C ARG A 41 6.95 10.88 0.30
N ARG A 42 6.69 11.50 1.45
CA ARG A 42 7.72 12.15 2.29
C ARG A 42 8.57 11.17 3.10
N GLY A 43 8.22 9.87 3.13
CA GLY A 43 8.94 8.84 3.89
C GLY A 43 8.68 8.86 5.39
N VAL A 44 7.69 9.62 5.86
CA VAL A 44 7.21 9.57 7.25
C VAL A 44 6.57 8.21 7.52
N VAL A 45 5.67 7.79 6.62
CA VAL A 45 5.17 6.41 6.57
C VAL A 45 6.12 5.61 5.69
N ARG A 46 6.74 4.58 6.28
CA ARG A 46 7.68 3.68 5.59
C ARG A 46 7.00 2.39 5.13
N VAL A 47 5.93 1.99 5.80
CA VAL A 47 5.13 0.80 5.47
C VAL A 47 3.68 1.21 5.29
N LEU A 48 3.14 0.97 4.10
CA LEU A 48 1.74 1.22 3.79
C LEU A 48 1.03 -0.10 3.48
N CYS A 49 0.05 -0.47 4.30
CA CYS A 49 -0.82 -1.61 4.06
C CYS A 49 -2.05 -1.16 3.26
N CYS A 50 -2.34 -1.80 2.14
CA CYS A 50 -3.43 -1.35 1.26
C CYS A 50 -4.25 -2.49 0.67
N THR A 51 -5.51 -2.19 0.35
CA THR A 51 -6.35 -3.08 -0.46
C THR A 51 -5.96 -3.01 -1.94
N THR A 52 -6.40 -3.98 -2.72
CA THR A 52 -6.07 -4.11 -4.15
C THR A 52 -6.45 -2.89 -4.99
N SER A 53 -7.43 -2.10 -4.54
CA SER A 53 -7.88 -0.88 -5.20
C SER A 53 -6.80 0.21 -5.32
N LEU A 54 -5.78 0.22 -4.44
CA LEU A 54 -4.68 1.18 -4.57
C LEU A 54 -3.87 0.95 -5.85
N ALA A 55 -3.79 -0.30 -6.32
CA ALA A 55 -2.99 -0.65 -7.49
C ALA A 55 -3.44 0.06 -8.77
N THR A 56 -4.71 0.48 -8.88
CA THR A 56 -5.28 1.06 -10.09
C THR A 56 -5.61 2.55 -9.99
N GLY A 57 -5.58 3.16 -8.80
CA GLY A 57 -6.17 4.49 -8.58
C GLY A 57 -5.21 5.65 -8.30
N VAL A 58 -3.98 5.37 -7.84
CA VAL A 58 -3.07 6.42 -7.32
C VAL A 58 -1.64 6.17 -7.79
N ASN A 59 -0.91 7.22 -8.16
CA ASN A 59 0.52 7.12 -8.47
C ASN A 59 1.37 7.17 -7.19
N LEU A 60 1.41 6.06 -6.45
CA LEU A 60 2.18 5.93 -5.22
C LEU A 60 3.19 4.77 -5.31
N PRO A 61 4.36 4.98 -5.96
CA PRO A 61 5.37 3.93 -6.08
C PRO A 61 6.10 3.69 -4.75
N ALA A 62 6.52 2.45 -4.53
CA ALA A 62 7.27 2.02 -3.35
C ALA A 62 8.55 1.31 -3.77
N ARG A 63 9.63 1.38 -2.98
CA ARG A 63 10.85 0.61 -3.26
C ARG A 63 10.58 -0.90 -3.32
N ARG A 64 9.68 -1.38 -2.46
CA ARG A 64 9.25 -2.77 -2.40
C ARG A 64 7.73 -2.87 -2.32
N VAL A 65 7.19 -3.87 -3.03
CA VAL A 65 5.78 -4.28 -2.92
C VAL A 65 5.72 -5.70 -2.37
N ILE A 66 4.80 -5.95 -1.43
CA ILE A 66 4.55 -7.29 -0.88
C ILE A 66 3.08 -7.62 -1.15
N ILE A 67 2.83 -8.68 -1.92
CA ILE A 67 1.51 -9.26 -2.13
C ILE A 67 1.38 -10.41 -1.14
N ARG A 68 0.66 -10.20 -0.04
CA ARG A 68 0.47 -11.23 0.99
C ARG A 68 -0.47 -12.33 0.46
N ASP A 69 -1.64 -11.95 -0.01
CA ASP A 69 -2.70 -12.89 -0.36
C ASP A 69 -2.96 -12.87 -1.87
N LEU A 70 -3.22 -14.06 -2.43
CA LEU A 70 -3.55 -14.25 -3.85
C LEU A 70 -5.06 -14.14 -4.11
N THR A 71 -5.80 -13.52 -3.20
CA THR A 71 -7.26 -13.33 -3.29
C THR A 71 -7.65 -11.89 -2.98
N LYS A 72 -8.61 -11.35 -3.73
CA LYS A 72 -9.32 -10.11 -3.40
C LYS A 72 -10.76 -10.43 -3.01
N GLY A 73 -11.08 -10.28 -1.73
CA GLY A 73 -12.34 -10.80 -1.19
C GLY A 73 -12.39 -12.32 -1.34
N MET A 74 -13.38 -12.84 -2.08
CA MET A 74 -13.57 -14.28 -2.32
C MET A 74 -13.06 -14.76 -3.70
N VAL A 75 -12.39 -13.91 -4.48
CA VAL A 75 -11.94 -14.21 -5.85
C VAL A 75 -10.42 -14.20 -5.90
N ASP A 76 -9.80 -15.14 -6.63
CA ASP A 76 -8.36 -15.13 -6.86
C ASP A 76 -7.91 -13.89 -7.67
N LEU A 77 -6.66 -13.47 -7.44
CA LEU A 77 -6.03 -12.41 -8.21
C LEU A 77 -5.73 -12.92 -9.62
N THR A 78 -6.07 -12.11 -10.61
CA THR A 78 -5.64 -12.37 -11.99
C THR A 78 -4.17 -12.01 -12.18
N ALA A 79 -3.53 -12.55 -13.22
CA ALA A 79 -2.18 -12.14 -13.61
C ALA A 79 -2.07 -10.62 -13.81
N ARG A 80 -3.13 -9.98 -14.31
CA ARG A 80 -3.22 -8.52 -14.46
C ARG A 80 -3.24 -7.79 -13.12
N ASP A 81 -3.99 -8.30 -12.13
CA ASP A 81 -4.01 -7.71 -10.79
C ASP A 81 -2.60 -7.74 -10.17
N ILE A 82 -1.92 -8.89 -10.27
CA ILE A 82 -0.54 -9.06 -9.80
C ILE A 82 0.39 -8.08 -10.52
N GLN A 83 0.31 -8.02 -11.86
CA GLN A 83 1.15 -7.10 -12.66
C GLN A 83 0.95 -5.63 -12.27
N GLN A 84 -0.30 -5.21 -12.01
CA GLN A 84 -0.62 -3.86 -11.56
C GLN A 84 -0.03 -3.56 -10.17
N MET A 85 -0.07 -4.53 -9.25
CA MET A 85 0.53 -4.39 -7.93
C MET A 85 2.07 -4.34 -8.02
N THR A 86 2.69 -5.30 -8.71
CA THR A 86 4.15 -5.34 -8.85
C THR A 86 4.70 -4.15 -9.62
N GLY A 87 3.92 -3.56 -10.54
CA GLY A 87 4.28 -2.34 -11.26
C GLY A 87 4.45 -1.09 -10.38
N ARG A 88 4.04 -1.15 -9.10
CA ARG A 88 4.32 -0.10 -8.11
C ARG A 88 5.69 -0.24 -7.45
N ALA A 89 6.41 -1.34 -7.69
CA ALA A 89 7.74 -1.57 -7.13
C ALA A 89 8.81 -0.82 -7.93
N GLY A 90 9.63 -0.04 -7.22
CA GLY A 90 10.67 0.82 -7.77
C GLY A 90 10.16 2.26 -7.95
N ARG A 91 10.85 3.21 -7.31
CA ARG A 91 10.56 4.64 -7.50
C ARG A 91 11.45 5.19 -8.59
N ALA A 92 10.86 5.52 -9.73
CA ALA A 92 11.57 6.09 -10.88
C ALA A 92 12.38 7.34 -10.46
N GLY A 93 13.66 7.37 -10.80
CA GLY A 93 14.57 8.47 -10.45
C GLY A 93 15.06 8.50 -8.99
N LEU A 94 14.54 7.62 -8.11
CA LEU A 94 14.95 7.57 -6.69
C LEU A 94 15.66 6.25 -6.33
N ASP A 95 15.19 5.12 -6.84
CA ASP A 95 15.79 3.81 -6.59
C ASP A 95 16.49 3.27 -7.85
N THR A 96 17.63 2.60 -7.68
CA THR A 96 18.33 1.89 -8.76
C THR A 96 17.62 0.59 -9.17
N SER A 97 16.78 0.05 -8.29
CA SER A 97 16.00 -1.17 -8.51
C SER A 97 14.79 -1.23 -7.56
N GLY A 98 13.67 -1.78 -8.04
CA GLY A 98 12.52 -2.16 -7.22
C GLY A 98 12.48 -3.67 -6.96
N SER A 99 11.76 -4.11 -5.93
CA SER A 99 11.50 -5.54 -5.68
C SER A 99 10.04 -5.80 -5.38
N ALA A 100 9.50 -6.89 -5.91
CA ALA A 100 8.18 -7.38 -5.54
C ALA A 100 8.31 -8.79 -4.94
N VAL A 101 7.60 -9.03 -3.85
CA VAL A 101 7.53 -10.34 -3.18
C VAL A 101 6.08 -10.78 -3.17
N VAL A 102 5.81 -11.97 -3.67
CA VAL A 102 4.47 -12.57 -3.67
C VAL A 102 4.50 -13.78 -2.75
N PHE A 103 3.66 -13.77 -1.71
CA PHE A 103 3.49 -14.92 -0.85
C PHE A 103 2.53 -15.90 -1.52
N CYS A 104 3.05 -17.09 -1.85
CA CYS A 104 2.25 -18.18 -2.35
C CYS A 104 2.07 -19.24 -1.24
N PRO A 105 0.84 -19.56 -0.82
CA PRO A 105 0.61 -20.48 0.29
C PRO A 105 0.90 -21.95 -0.09
N SER A 106 0.95 -22.28 -1.37
CA SER A 106 1.24 -23.63 -1.86
C SER A 106 1.71 -23.60 -3.31
N VAL A 107 2.53 -24.57 -3.73
CA VAL A 107 2.97 -24.71 -5.12
C VAL A 107 1.78 -24.85 -6.09
N ALA A 108 0.72 -25.55 -5.69
CA ALA A 108 -0.48 -25.72 -6.53
C ALA A 108 -1.15 -24.39 -6.93
N LYS A 109 -1.05 -23.35 -6.10
CA LYS A 109 -1.56 -22.00 -6.41
C LYS A 109 -0.60 -21.16 -7.25
N PHE A 110 0.65 -21.60 -7.41
CA PHE A 110 1.62 -20.92 -8.26
C PHE A 110 1.43 -21.28 -9.74
N ASP A 111 1.06 -22.54 -10.00
CA ASP A 111 0.92 -23.08 -11.37
C ASP A 111 -0.49 -22.90 -11.96
N SER A 112 -1.44 -22.37 -11.20
CA SER A 112 -2.84 -22.11 -11.59
C SER A 112 -3.04 -20.75 -12.24
#